data_AF-A0A5D4UM04-F1
#
_entry.id   AF-A0A5D4UM04-F1
#
_cell.length_a   1.000
_cell.length_b   1.000
_cell.length_c   1.000
_cell.angle_alpha   90.00
_cell.angle_beta   90.00
_cell.angle_gamma   90.00
#
_symmetry.space_group_name_H-M   'P 1'
#
loop_
_entity.id
_entity.type
_entity.pdbx_description
1 polymer ?
#
loop_
_entity_poly.entity_id
_entity_poly.type
_entity_poly.pdbx_seq_one_letter_code
_entity_poly.pdbx_strand_id
1 'polypeptide(L)'
;MSLLSVQNLTHGFGDRAIFNDVSFRLLKGEHIGLIGANGEGKSTFMNIITGKLEPDEGKVEWAKRIRIGYLDQHAQLKQGMTIRDVLKTAFQYLFDMETEMNELFAKMGEATPEELEGLLEETGTLQDALTNNDFYIIDAKVEEIGRGLGLDDIGLDKDVHDLSGGQRTKVLLAKLLLEKPEILLLDEPTNYLDEQHINWLRRYLQEYENAFILISHDIPFLNSVINLIYHMENQELNRYAGDYHEFKRVHEMKKQQLESAFKRQQQEISELKDFVARNKARVSTRNMAMSRQKKLDKMDMIELAAEKPKPEFHFKLARTAGRVIFETKDLVIGYDEPLSKPLNLKMERGQKIALSGANGIGKTTLLRSILGEIKPISGSVELGDYLHIGYFEQEIKTKNNNTCIEEVWNEFPSFNQAEVRAALAKCGLTTKHIESKVEVLSGGEKAKVRLCKLMNKESNVLVFDEPTNHLDVEAKEELKRALKEYKGTVLLISHEPEFYQDVATEVWNCENWTTKLF
;
A
#
# COMPACT_ATOMS: atom_id res chain seq x y z
N MET A 1 3.39 -13.47 -25.89
CA MET A 1 4.76 -12.91 -26.01
C MET A 1 5.23 -12.56 -24.60
N SER A 2 6.48 -12.87 -24.25
CA SER A 2 7.05 -12.51 -22.95
C SER A 2 7.43 -11.04 -22.97
N LEU A 3 6.93 -10.27 -22.01
CA LEU A 3 7.17 -8.84 -21.86
C LEU A 3 8.34 -8.56 -20.90
N LEU A 4 8.42 -9.31 -19.80
CA LEU A 4 9.54 -9.30 -18.85
C LEU A 4 10.07 -10.72 -18.69
N SER A 5 11.38 -10.87 -18.60
CA SER A 5 12.04 -12.09 -18.17
C SER A 5 12.98 -11.77 -17.03
N VAL A 6 12.78 -12.45 -15.90
CA VAL A 6 13.67 -12.39 -14.73
C VAL A 6 14.26 -13.77 -14.52
N GLN A 7 15.58 -13.85 -14.39
CA GLN A 7 16.32 -15.10 -14.23
C GLN A 7 17.28 -14.98 -13.05
N ASN A 8 17.22 -15.96 -12.14
CA ASN A 8 18.13 -16.13 -11.01
C ASN A 8 18.32 -14.85 -10.18
N LEU A 9 17.23 -14.09 -9.98
CA LEU A 9 17.26 -12.82 -9.26
C LEU A 9 17.55 -13.07 -7.78
N THR A 10 18.68 -12.57 -7.33
CA THR A 10 19.07 -12.53 -5.92
C THR A 10 19.39 -11.10 -5.54
N HIS A 11 18.82 -10.64 -4.43
CA HIS A 11 19.12 -9.30 -3.92
C HIS A 11 18.83 -9.20 -2.42
N GLY A 12 19.66 -8.46 -1.68
CA GLY A 12 19.50 -8.20 -0.26
C GLY A 12 20.02 -6.84 0.19
N PHE A 13 19.64 -6.44 1.40
CA PHE A 13 20.17 -5.25 2.07
C PHE A 13 20.95 -5.67 3.32
N GLY A 14 22.28 -5.50 3.29
CA GLY A 14 23.16 -5.97 4.37
C GLY A 14 22.97 -7.48 4.60
N ASP A 15 22.65 -7.87 5.84
CA ASP A 15 22.42 -9.28 6.21
C ASP A 15 20.98 -9.77 5.98
N ARG A 16 20.17 -9.03 5.21
CA ARG A 16 18.78 -9.38 4.90
C ARG A 16 18.63 -9.65 3.40
N ALA A 17 18.59 -10.92 3.02
CA ALA A 17 18.14 -11.34 1.70
C ALA A 17 16.65 -11.01 1.52
N ILE A 18 16.30 -10.45 0.37
CA ILE A 18 14.94 -10.12 -0.05
C ILE A 18 14.49 -11.08 -1.16
N PHE A 19 15.37 -11.36 -2.13
CA PHE A 19 15.17 -12.36 -3.17
C PHE A 19 16.32 -13.36 -3.15
N ASN A 20 16.00 -14.64 -3.34
CA ASN A 20 16.98 -15.71 -3.48
C ASN A 20 16.60 -16.59 -4.68
N ASP A 21 17.39 -16.52 -5.75
CA ASP A 21 17.25 -17.32 -6.98
C ASP A 21 15.85 -17.26 -7.64
N VAL A 22 15.25 -16.07 -7.69
CA VAL A 22 13.90 -15.89 -8.22
C VAL A 22 13.90 -15.82 -9.75
N SER A 23 13.09 -16.66 -10.40
CA SER A 23 12.95 -16.69 -11.86
C SER A 23 11.48 -16.67 -12.29
N PHE A 24 11.09 -15.74 -13.15
CA PHE A 24 9.73 -15.66 -13.69
C PHE A 24 9.67 -14.94 -15.03
N ARG A 25 8.50 -15.01 -15.68
CA ARG A 25 8.19 -14.27 -16.91
C ARG A 25 6.86 -13.56 -16.76
N LEU A 26 6.76 -12.34 -17.29
CA LEU A 26 5.49 -11.63 -17.46
C LEU A 26 5.05 -11.78 -18.91
N LEU A 27 3.83 -12.20 -19.15
CA LEU A 27 3.24 -12.35 -20.47
C LEU A 27 2.23 -11.23 -20.77
N LYS A 28 2.01 -10.94 -22.05
CA LYS A 28 0.95 -10.01 -22.48
C LYS A 28 -0.43 -10.50 -22.00
N GLY A 29 -1.23 -9.61 -21.42
CA GLY A 29 -2.57 -9.89 -20.88
C GLY A 29 -2.58 -10.49 -19.47
N GLU A 30 -1.42 -10.66 -18.83
CA GLU A 30 -1.38 -11.03 -17.41
C GLU A 30 -1.66 -9.81 -16.53
N HIS A 31 -2.68 -9.95 -15.69
CA HIS A 31 -3.11 -8.95 -14.71
C HIS A 31 -2.71 -9.49 -13.34
N ILE A 32 -1.56 -9.05 -12.85
CA ILE A 32 -0.90 -9.64 -11.70
C ILE A 32 -1.23 -8.86 -10.43
N GLY A 33 -1.74 -9.56 -9.43
CA GLY A 33 -1.71 -9.10 -8.05
C GLY A 33 -0.41 -9.48 -7.37
N LEU A 34 0.44 -8.51 -7.03
CA LEU A 34 1.66 -8.74 -6.26
C LEU A 34 1.34 -8.63 -4.78
N ILE A 35 1.31 -9.79 -4.11
CA ILE A 35 0.95 -9.89 -2.70
C ILE A 35 2.13 -10.40 -1.87
N GLY A 36 2.11 -10.06 -0.59
CA GLY A 36 3.13 -10.47 0.37
C GLY A 36 3.04 -9.58 1.60
N ALA A 37 3.59 -10.03 2.72
CA ALA A 37 3.61 -9.22 3.93
C ALA A 37 4.42 -7.92 3.73
N ASN A 38 4.25 -6.97 4.64
CA ASN A 38 5.05 -5.76 4.61
C ASN A 38 6.51 -6.07 4.97
N GLY A 39 7.43 -5.44 4.24
CA GLY A 39 8.86 -5.72 4.34
C GLY A 39 9.34 -6.95 3.56
N GLU A 40 8.47 -7.71 2.88
CA GLU A 40 8.92 -8.84 2.05
C GLU A 40 9.63 -8.41 0.76
N GLY A 41 9.59 -7.10 0.41
CA GLY A 41 10.30 -6.58 -0.77
C GLY A 41 9.43 -6.16 -1.97
N LYS A 42 8.13 -5.85 -1.81
CA LYS A 42 7.23 -5.50 -2.95
C LYS A 42 7.71 -4.26 -3.68
N SER A 43 8.04 -3.21 -2.94
CA SER A 43 8.60 -1.98 -3.52
C SER A 43 10.04 -2.21 -4.02
N THR A 44 10.82 -3.07 -3.38
CA THR A 44 12.15 -3.48 -3.87
C THR A 44 12.04 -4.18 -5.22
N PHE A 45 11.07 -5.08 -5.39
CA PHE A 45 10.74 -5.73 -6.66
C PHE A 45 10.43 -4.69 -7.73
N MET A 46 9.54 -3.74 -7.43
CA MET A 46 9.18 -2.66 -8.36
C MET A 46 10.40 -1.84 -8.78
N ASN A 47 11.29 -1.50 -7.84
CA ASN A 47 12.52 -0.76 -8.12
C ASN A 47 13.51 -1.56 -9.00
N ILE A 48 13.63 -2.87 -8.77
CA ILE A 48 14.49 -3.75 -9.56
C ILE A 48 13.96 -3.87 -10.99
N ILE A 49 12.67 -4.16 -11.16
CA ILE A 49 12.11 -4.33 -12.51
C ILE A 49 12.07 -3.00 -13.27
N THR A 50 11.98 -1.85 -12.60
CA THR A 50 12.05 -0.53 -13.25
C THR A 50 13.47 -0.03 -13.49
N GLY A 51 14.50 -0.78 -13.07
CA GLY A 51 15.92 -0.40 -13.23
C GLY A 51 16.38 0.71 -12.29
N LYS A 52 15.58 1.07 -11.27
CA LYS A 52 15.97 2.00 -10.20
C LYS A 52 16.95 1.38 -9.20
N LEU A 53 16.98 0.06 -9.12
CA LEU A 53 17.85 -0.72 -8.25
C LEU A 53 18.45 -1.88 -9.05
N GLU A 54 19.77 -2.01 -9.04
CA GLU A 54 20.43 -3.16 -9.64
C GLU A 54 20.37 -4.37 -8.69
N PRO A 55 20.08 -5.57 -9.20
CA PRO A 55 20.12 -6.79 -8.39
C PRO A 55 21.57 -7.20 -8.09
N ASP A 56 21.76 -7.98 -7.03
CA ASP A 56 23.11 -8.47 -6.65
C ASP A 56 23.55 -9.57 -7.62
N GLU A 57 22.63 -10.47 -7.96
CA GLU A 57 22.80 -11.50 -8.98
C GLU A 57 21.54 -11.67 -9.83
N GLY A 58 21.72 -12.31 -10.98
CA GLY A 58 20.64 -12.58 -11.93
C GLY A 58 20.50 -11.52 -13.02
N LYS A 59 19.43 -11.65 -13.79
CA LYS A 59 19.18 -10.81 -14.97
C LYS A 59 17.72 -10.44 -15.09
N VAL A 60 17.46 -9.16 -15.34
CA VAL A 60 16.12 -8.58 -15.55
C VAL A 60 16.10 -7.97 -16.95
N GLU A 61 15.28 -8.53 -17.84
CA GLU A 61 15.20 -8.08 -19.24
C GLU A 61 13.77 -7.84 -19.67
N TRP A 62 13.51 -6.60 -20.06
CA TRP A 62 12.31 -6.20 -20.78
C TRP A 62 12.42 -6.56 -22.27
N ALA A 63 11.30 -6.90 -22.89
CA ALA A 63 11.22 -7.04 -24.33
C ALA A 63 11.61 -5.73 -25.03
N LYS A 64 12.20 -5.82 -26.23
CA LYS A 64 12.60 -4.64 -26.99
C LYS A 64 11.37 -3.81 -27.37
N ARG A 65 11.51 -2.48 -27.30
CA ARG A 65 10.50 -1.48 -27.71
C ARG A 65 9.18 -1.54 -26.93
N ILE A 66 9.25 -1.81 -25.63
CA ILE A 66 8.08 -1.69 -24.75
C ILE A 66 8.15 -0.38 -23.95
N ARG A 67 7.00 0.23 -23.68
CA ARG A 67 6.87 1.33 -22.72
C ARG A 67 6.35 0.76 -21.40
N ILE A 68 7.03 1.13 -20.33
CA ILE A 68 6.69 0.74 -18.97
C ILE A 68 6.17 1.99 -18.30
N GLY A 69 4.92 1.94 -17.84
CA GLY A 69 4.36 2.99 -17.02
C GLY A 69 4.47 2.62 -15.55
N TYR A 70 5.11 3.49 -14.76
CA TYR A 70 5.23 3.33 -13.31
C TYR A 70 4.68 4.56 -12.61
N LEU A 71 3.80 4.36 -11.62
CA LEU A 71 3.25 5.45 -10.81
C LEU A 71 4.31 5.98 -9.84
N ASP A 72 5.13 6.93 -10.30
CA ASP A 72 6.11 7.58 -9.45
C ASP A 72 5.48 8.71 -8.63
N GLN A 73 5.14 8.43 -7.37
CA GLN A 73 4.56 9.42 -6.45
C GLN A 73 5.49 10.61 -6.15
N HIS A 74 6.79 10.49 -6.45
CA HIS A 74 7.77 11.56 -6.25
C HIS A 74 8.03 12.38 -7.52
N ALA A 75 7.36 12.07 -8.63
CA ALA A 75 7.48 12.82 -9.89
C ALA A 75 7.21 14.30 -9.66
N GLN A 76 8.16 15.16 -10.04
CA GLN A 76 8.06 16.62 -9.90
C GLN A 76 7.14 17.18 -10.99
N LEU A 77 6.05 17.82 -10.58
CA LEU A 77 5.22 18.62 -11.47
C LEU A 77 5.83 20.03 -11.57
N LYS A 78 5.93 20.57 -12.78
CA LYS A 78 6.52 21.90 -13.01
C LYS A 78 5.55 22.99 -12.59
N GLN A 79 6.08 24.03 -11.95
CA GLN A 79 5.30 25.22 -11.56
C GLN A 79 4.72 25.93 -12.78
N GLY A 80 3.48 26.43 -12.68
CA GLY A 80 2.81 27.16 -13.75
C GLY A 80 2.10 26.29 -14.78
N MET A 81 2.06 24.97 -14.59
CA MET A 81 1.26 24.07 -15.43
C MET A 81 -0.10 23.82 -14.76
N THR A 82 -1.16 23.79 -15.57
CA THR A 82 -2.46 23.34 -15.10
C THR A 82 -2.52 21.81 -15.03
N ILE A 83 -3.53 21.25 -14.34
CA ILE A 83 -3.80 19.81 -14.38
C ILE A 83 -3.97 19.34 -15.83
N ARG A 84 -4.74 20.09 -16.63
CA ARG A 84 -4.97 19.80 -18.05
C ARG A 84 -3.66 19.72 -18.83
N ASP A 85 -2.75 20.67 -18.63
CA ASP A 85 -1.45 20.67 -19.31
C ASP A 85 -0.63 19.44 -18.95
N VAL A 86 -0.61 19.05 -17.66
CA VAL A 86 0.09 17.85 -17.21
C VAL A 86 -0.49 16.59 -17.85
N LEU A 87 -1.82 16.47 -17.93
CA LEU A 87 -2.46 15.32 -18.59
C LEU A 87 -2.16 15.28 -20.09
N LYS A 88 -2.16 16.44 -20.77
CA LYS A 88 -1.78 16.54 -22.20
C LYS A 88 -0.35 16.09 -22.48
N THR A 89 0.57 16.22 -21.52
CA THR A 89 1.95 15.73 -21.72
C THR A 89 2.05 14.22 -21.96
N ALA A 90 1.02 13.42 -21.63
CA ALA A 90 0.95 12.00 -22.01
C ALA A 90 0.98 11.81 -23.55
N PHE A 91 0.55 12.82 -24.30
CA PHE A 91 0.47 12.83 -25.76
C PHE A 91 1.51 13.76 -26.39
N GLN A 92 2.57 14.15 -25.67
CA GLN A 92 3.55 15.12 -26.16
C GLN A 92 4.12 14.74 -27.54
N TYR A 93 4.38 13.44 -27.76
CA TYR A 93 4.86 12.94 -29.05
C TYR A 93 3.92 13.23 -30.23
N LEU A 94 2.60 13.37 -29.99
CA LEU A 94 1.64 13.74 -31.03
C LEU A 94 1.61 15.26 -31.24
N PHE A 95 1.74 16.05 -30.17
CA PHE A 95 1.87 17.50 -30.31
C PHE A 95 3.18 17.90 -31.02
N ASP A 96 4.26 17.15 -30.80
CA ASP A 96 5.51 17.32 -31.51
C ASP A 96 5.33 17.01 -33.01
N MET A 97 4.63 15.92 -33.36
CA MET A 97 4.26 15.60 -34.76
C MET A 97 3.36 16.65 -35.40
N GLU A 98 2.40 17.22 -34.66
CA GLU A 98 1.56 18.33 -35.15
C GLU A 98 2.40 19.59 -35.43
N THR A 99 3.37 19.88 -34.55
CA THR A 99 4.28 21.01 -34.71
C THR A 99 5.13 20.83 -35.97
N GLU A 100 5.70 19.63 -36.16
CA GLU A 100 6.45 19.27 -37.37
C GLU A 100 5.58 19.40 -38.63
N MET A 101 4.34 18.92 -38.60
CA MET A 101 3.38 19.07 -39.69
C MET A 101 3.10 20.54 -40.03
N ASN A 102 2.94 21.40 -39.02
CA ASN A 102 2.74 22.84 -39.20
C ASN A 102 3.97 23.53 -39.80
N GLU A 103 5.18 23.09 -39.44
CA GLU A 103 6.43 23.58 -40.05
C GLU A 103 6.53 23.14 -41.52
N LEU A 104 6.08 21.94 -41.88
CA LEU A 104 6.02 21.50 -43.27
C LEU A 104 5.03 22.35 -44.07
N PHE A 105 3.85 22.65 -43.53
CA PHE A 105 2.89 23.56 -44.17
C PHE A 105 3.47 24.96 -44.40
N ALA A 106 4.26 25.49 -43.45
CA ALA A 106 4.94 26.76 -43.63
C ALA A 106 5.97 26.70 -44.77
N LYS A 107 6.77 25.62 -44.85
CA LYS A 107 7.75 25.40 -45.92
C LYS A 107 7.09 25.27 -47.30
N MET A 108 5.91 24.64 -47.39
CA MET A 108 5.16 24.54 -48.65
C MET A 108 4.81 25.91 -49.26
N GLY A 109 4.63 26.95 -48.43
CA GLY A 109 4.35 28.30 -48.89
C GLY A 109 5.51 28.95 -49.67
N GLU A 110 6.73 28.44 -49.50
CA GLU A 110 7.96 28.96 -50.11
C GLU A 110 8.63 27.93 -51.06
N ALA A 111 8.06 26.74 -51.19
CA ALA A 111 8.67 25.60 -51.90
C ALA A 111 8.56 25.70 -53.43
N THR A 112 9.54 25.13 -54.13
CA THR A 112 9.46 24.91 -55.58
C THR A 112 8.52 23.75 -55.93
N PRO A 113 7.99 23.65 -57.17
CA PRO A 113 7.13 22.55 -57.58
C PRO A 113 7.75 21.16 -57.35
N GLU A 114 9.07 21.05 -57.49
CA GLU A 114 9.82 19.81 -57.27
C GLU A 114 9.94 19.43 -55.77
N GLU A 115 10.00 20.42 -54.88
CA GLU A 115 10.07 20.21 -53.42
C GLU A 115 8.67 19.97 -52.82
N LEU A 116 7.63 20.51 -53.44
CA LEU A 116 6.25 20.43 -52.97
C LEU A 116 5.73 18.99 -52.92
N GLU A 117 6.09 18.14 -53.89
CA GLU A 117 5.64 16.75 -53.93
C GLU A 117 6.13 15.94 -52.72
N GLY A 118 7.41 16.09 -52.35
CA GLY A 118 7.98 15.43 -51.17
C GLY A 118 7.40 15.94 -49.85
N LEU A 119 7.20 17.25 -49.73
CA LEU A 119 6.57 17.85 -48.53
C LEU A 119 5.12 17.38 -48.35
N LEU A 120 4.37 17.21 -49.44
CA LEU A 120 2.98 16.71 -49.41
C LEU A 120 2.93 15.25 -48.97
N GLU A 121 3.85 14.41 -49.45
CA GLU A 121 3.95 13.01 -49.03
C GLU A 121 4.27 12.90 -47.54
N GLU A 122 5.30 13.61 -47.07
CA GLU A 122 5.70 13.62 -45.65
C GLU A 122 4.57 14.12 -44.73
N THR A 123 3.90 15.21 -45.13
CA THR A 123 2.74 15.75 -44.40
C THR A 123 1.59 14.75 -44.35
N GLY A 124 1.31 14.04 -45.46
CA GLY A 124 0.31 12.97 -45.50
C GLY A 124 0.61 11.86 -44.51
N THR A 125 1.88 11.43 -44.41
CA THR A 125 2.28 10.39 -43.44
C THR A 125 2.09 10.83 -41.99
N LEU A 126 2.42 12.08 -41.65
CA LEU A 126 2.21 12.64 -40.31
C LEU A 126 0.71 12.77 -40.00
N GLN A 127 -0.08 13.26 -40.95
CA GLN A 127 -1.53 13.40 -40.78
C GLN A 127 -2.21 12.05 -40.54
N ASP A 128 -1.83 11.02 -41.29
CA ASP A 128 -2.31 9.65 -41.09
C ASP A 128 -1.89 9.12 -39.72
N ALA A 129 -0.65 9.36 -39.29
CA ALA A 129 -0.16 8.96 -37.98
C ALA A 129 -0.94 9.63 -36.83
N LEU A 130 -1.19 10.95 -36.91
CA LEU A 130 -1.98 11.69 -35.94
C LEU A 130 -3.42 11.16 -35.87
N THR A 131 -4.03 10.90 -37.03
CA THR A 131 -5.41 10.37 -37.12
C THR A 131 -5.51 8.97 -36.50
N ASN A 132 -4.56 8.08 -36.82
CA ASN A 132 -4.52 6.71 -36.30
C ASN A 132 -4.22 6.63 -34.79
N ASN A 133 -3.66 7.70 -34.20
CA ASN A 133 -3.37 7.79 -32.77
C ASN A 133 -4.36 8.70 -32.02
N ASP A 134 -5.54 8.96 -32.61
CA ASP A 134 -6.64 9.67 -31.96
C ASP A 134 -6.30 11.11 -31.52
N PHE A 135 -5.43 11.81 -32.24
CA PHE A 135 -4.95 13.14 -31.86
C PHE A 135 -6.09 14.15 -31.61
N TYR A 136 -7.08 14.17 -32.49
CA TYR A 136 -8.19 15.14 -32.43
C TYR A 136 -9.19 14.91 -31.29
N ILE A 137 -9.09 13.79 -30.57
CA ILE A 137 -9.94 13.49 -29.41
C ILE A 137 -9.15 13.48 -28.09
N ILE A 138 -7.90 13.97 -28.09
CA ILE A 138 -7.08 14.07 -26.87
C ILE A 138 -7.80 14.84 -25.77
N ASP A 139 -8.41 15.99 -26.09
CA ASP A 139 -9.14 16.79 -25.10
C ASP A 139 -10.29 16.01 -24.46
N ALA A 140 -11.05 15.26 -25.27
CA ALA A 140 -12.13 14.41 -24.78
C ALA A 140 -11.61 13.27 -23.88
N LYS A 141 -10.49 12.63 -24.25
CA LYS A 141 -9.85 11.59 -23.43
C LYS A 141 -9.34 12.13 -22.09
N VAL A 142 -8.74 13.33 -22.11
CA VAL A 142 -8.27 14.02 -20.90
C VAL A 142 -9.44 14.32 -19.97
N GLU A 143 -10.57 14.79 -20.50
CA GLU A 143 -11.78 15.05 -19.71
C GLU A 143 -12.44 13.76 -19.20
N GLU A 144 -12.47 12.70 -20.00
CA GLU A 144 -13.02 11.40 -19.58
C GLU A 144 -12.24 10.81 -18.39
N ILE A 145 -10.91 10.75 -18.48
CA ILE A 145 -10.06 10.26 -17.40
C ILE A 145 -10.07 11.23 -16.20
N GLY A 146 -10.09 12.54 -16.48
CA GLY A 146 -10.23 13.58 -15.46
C GLY A 146 -11.47 13.36 -14.60
N ARG A 147 -12.63 13.19 -15.25
CA ARG A 147 -13.89 12.88 -14.58
C ARG A 147 -13.86 11.54 -13.85
N GLY A 148 -13.31 10.51 -14.49
CA GLY A 148 -13.21 9.17 -13.94
C GLY A 148 -12.46 9.09 -12.60
N LEU A 149 -11.52 10.01 -12.37
CA LEU A 149 -10.73 10.09 -11.14
C LEU A 149 -11.10 11.29 -10.23
N GLY A 150 -12.12 12.06 -10.60
CA GLY A 150 -12.60 13.21 -9.83
C GLY A 150 -11.64 14.40 -9.85
N LEU A 151 -10.96 14.61 -10.98
CA LEU A 151 -10.15 15.80 -11.21
C LEU A 151 -10.99 17.00 -11.65
N ASP A 152 -12.18 16.76 -12.21
CA ASP A 152 -13.14 17.80 -12.60
C ASP A 152 -13.57 18.65 -11.38
N ASP A 153 -13.78 18.02 -10.23
CA ASP A 153 -14.17 18.68 -8.97
C ASP A 153 -13.08 19.61 -8.43
N ILE A 154 -11.83 19.36 -8.81
CA ILE A 154 -10.67 20.20 -8.47
C ILE A 154 -10.56 21.38 -9.45
N GLY A 155 -11.03 21.18 -10.68
CA GLY A 155 -10.86 22.07 -11.82
C GLY A 155 -9.57 21.74 -12.59
N LEU A 156 -9.73 21.28 -13.84
CA LEU A 156 -8.59 20.92 -14.71
C LEU A 156 -7.65 22.10 -15.01
N ASP A 157 -8.14 23.33 -14.89
CA ASP A 157 -7.36 24.55 -15.16
C ASP A 157 -6.62 25.07 -13.91
N LYS A 158 -6.69 24.35 -12.79
CA LYS A 158 -5.99 24.68 -11.55
C LYS A 158 -4.48 24.40 -11.66
N ASP A 159 -3.66 25.25 -11.06
CA ASP A 159 -2.20 25.04 -10.99
C ASP A 159 -1.88 23.79 -10.15
N VAL A 160 -0.98 22.97 -10.67
CA VAL A 160 -0.52 21.73 -10.02
C VAL A 160 0.22 21.95 -8.70
N HIS A 161 0.77 23.14 -8.46
CA HIS A 161 1.47 23.47 -7.22
C HIS A 161 0.49 23.60 -6.02
N ASP A 162 -0.76 23.98 -6.28
CA ASP A 162 -1.80 24.16 -5.27
C ASP A 162 -2.49 22.85 -4.85
N LEU A 163 -2.03 21.73 -5.40
CA LEU A 163 -2.61 20.41 -5.13
C LEU A 163 -2.08 19.82 -3.83
N SER A 164 -3.00 19.25 -3.05
CA SER A 164 -2.64 18.35 -1.96
C SER A 164 -1.90 17.11 -2.48
N GLY A 165 -1.19 16.39 -1.60
CA GLY A 165 -0.46 15.17 -1.98
C GLY A 165 -1.35 14.12 -2.66
N GLY A 166 -2.57 13.90 -2.15
CA GLY A 166 -3.52 12.96 -2.76
C GLY A 166 -4.03 13.40 -4.12
N GLN A 167 -4.35 14.70 -4.28
CA GLN A 167 -4.77 15.26 -5.58
C GLN A 167 -3.66 15.15 -6.62
N ARG A 168 -2.40 15.41 -6.21
CA ARG A 168 -1.24 15.23 -7.07
C ARG A 168 -1.07 13.77 -7.51
N THR A 169 -1.22 12.82 -6.61
CA THR A 169 -1.20 11.39 -6.95
C THR A 169 -2.30 11.03 -7.95
N LYS A 170 -3.52 11.57 -7.79
CA LYS A 170 -4.60 11.39 -8.78
C LYS A 170 -4.23 11.92 -10.17
N VAL A 171 -3.61 13.10 -10.26
CA VAL A 171 -3.14 13.66 -11.55
C VAL A 171 -2.06 12.78 -12.20
N LEU A 172 -1.11 12.28 -11.41
CA LEU A 172 -0.06 11.39 -11.90
C LEU A 172 -0.64 10.04 -12.37
N LEU A 173 -1.61 9.49 -11.63
CA LEU A 173 -2.33 8.29 -12.04
C LEU A 173 -3.10 8.54 -13.35
N ALA A 174 -3.88 9.62 -13.44
CA ALA A 174 -4.60 9.99 -14.65
C ALA A 174 -3.69 10.09 -15.87
N LYS A 175 -2.55 10.80 -15.72
CA LYS A 175 -1.52 10.89 -16.77
C LYS A 175 -1.02 9.51 -17.19
N LEU A 176 -0.67 8.67 -16.22
CA LEU A 176 -0.16 7.32 -16.47
C LEU A 176 -1.18 6.45 -17.23
N LEU A 177 -2.46 6.57 -16.90
CA LEU A 177 -3.52 5.84 -17.62
C LEU A 177 -3.68 6.35 -19.05
N LEU A 178 -3.58 7.67 -19.29
CA LEU A 178 -3.61 8.26 -20.64
C LEU A 178 -2.48 7.76 -21.54
N GLU A 179 -1.29 7.50 -20.99
CA GLU A 179 -0.13 6.99 -21.74
C GLU A 179 -0.33 5.58 -22.33
N LYS A 180 -1.28 4.80 -21.78
CA LYS A 180 -1.59 3.41 -22.19
C LYS A 180 -0.34 2.55 -22.46
N PRO A 181 0.58 2.42 -21.48
CA PRO A 181 1.81 1.65 -21.66
C PRO A 181 1.53 0.16 -21.91
N GLU A 182 2.46 -0.56 -22.54
CA GLU A 182 2.34 -2.01 -22.71
C GLU A 182 2.33 -2.75 -21.37
N ILE A 183 2.90 -2.12 -20.33
CA ILE A 183 2.94 -2.63 -18.96
C ILE A 183 2.69 -1.50 -17.98
N LEU A 184 1.69 -1.69 -17.13
CA LEU A 184 1.33 -0.76 -16.07
C LEU A 184 1.79 -1.30 -14.71
N LEU A 185 2.53 -0.51 -13.95
CA LEU A 185 3.02 -0.84 -12.62
C LEU A 185 2.36 0.10 -11.60
N LEU A 186 1.46 -0.45 -10.80
CA LEU A 186 0.65 0.28 -9.83
C LEU A 186 0.99 -0.16 -8.40
N ASP A 187 1.49 0.78 -7.59
CA ASP A 187 1.73 0.58 -6.16
C ASP A 187 0.68 1.35 -5.35
N GLU A 188 -0.28 0.63 -4.76
CA GLU A 188 -1.42 1.12 -4.00
C GLU A 188 -2.21 2.27 -4.70
N PRO A 189 -2.72 2.04 -5.93
CA PRO A 189 -3.35 3.09 -6.73
C PRO A 189 -4.72 3.55 -6.20
N THR A 190 -5.34 2.76 -5.32
CA THR A 190 -6.61 3.10 -4.65
C THR A 190 -6.41 4.09 -3.50
N ASN A 191 -5.16 4.33 -3.08
CA ASN A 191 -4.89 5.34 -2.07
C ASN A 191 -5.40 6.70 -2.53
N TYR A 192 -6.10 7.40 -1.64
CA TYR A 192 -6.69 8.72 -1.90
C TYR A 192 -7.84 8.75 -2.94
N LEU A 193 -8.28 7.58 -3.44
CA LEU A 193 -9.52 7.46 -4.21
C LEU A 193 -10.70 7.21 -3.25
N ASP A 194 -11.88 7.69 -3.62
CA ASP A 194 -13.14 7.29 -2.97
C ASP A 194 -13.78 6.12 -3.73
N GLU A 195 -14.90 5.63 -3.21
CA GLU A 195 -15.57 4.46 -3.76
C GLU A 195 -15.98 4.63 -5.24
N GLN A 196 -16.41 5.83 -5.65
CA GLN A 196 -16.78 6.11 -7.03
C GLN A 196 -15.58 6.01 -7.97
N HIS A 197 -14.47 6.64 -7.59
CA HIS A 197 -13.23 6.63 -8.37
C HIS A 197 -12.57 5.24 -8.38
N ILE A 198 -12.64 4.48 -7.28
CA ILE A 198 -12.18 3.09 -7.22
C ILE A 198 -12.99 2.22 -8.19
N ASN A 199 -14.32 2.39 -8.23
CA ASN A 199 -15.18 1.66 -9.16
C ASN A 199 -14.90 2.01 -10.63
N TRP A 200 -14.56 3.26 -10.93
CA TRP A 200 -14.14 3.65 -12.27
C TRP A 200 -12.79 3.01 -12.64
N LEU A 201 -11.78 3.12 -11.77
CA LEU A 201 -10.46 2.51 -11.99
C LEU A 201 -10.57 0.99 -12.16
N ARG A 202 -11.45 0.34 -11.41
CA ARG A 202 -11.76 -1.09 -11.57
C ARG A 202 -12.19 -1.41 -13.00
N ARG A 203 -13.17 -0.67 -13.54
CA ARG A 203 -13.67 -0.89 -14.91
C ARG A 203 -12.58 -0.64 -15.94
N TYR A 204 -11.80 0.43 -15.76
CA TYR A 204 -10.67 0.75 -16.62
C TYR A 204 -9.65 -0.41 -16.67
N LEU A 205 -9.26 -0.95 -15.51
CA LEU A 205 -8.29 -2.05 -15.43
C LEU A 205 -8.85 -3.39 -15.93
N GLN A 206 -10.16 -3.62 -15.83
CA GLN A 206 -10.82 -4.80 -16.41
C GLN A 206 -10.78 -4.78 -17.95
N GLU A 207 -10.88 -3.60 -18.55
CA GLU A 207 -10.83 -3.39 -20.01
C GLU A 207 -9.40 -3.18 -20.52
N TYR A 208 -8.40 -3.21 -19.65
CA TYR A 208 -7.00 -3.01 -20.03
C TYR A 208 -6.48 -4.22 -20.81
N GLU A 209 -6.15 -4.04 -22.09
CA GLU A 209 -5.70 -5.14 -22.96
C GLU A 209 -4.23 -5.56 -22.73
N ASN A 210 -3.48 -4.68 -22.07
CA ASN A 210 -2.05 -4.83 -21.81
C ASN A 210 -1.80 -5.50 -20.46
N ALA A 211 -0.53 -5.79 -20.13
CA ALA A 211 -0.23 -6.40 -18.83
C ALA A 211 -0.17 -5.35 -17.72
N PHE A 212 -0.47 -5.73 -16.48
CA PHE A 212 -0.20 -4.88 -15.34
C PHE A 212 0.23 -5.67 -14.09
N ILE A 213 0.98 -5.00 -13.22
CA ILE A 213 1.31 -5.47 -11.88
C ILE A 213 0.69 -4.48 -10.90
N LEU A 214 -0.16 -5.00 -10.02
CA LEU A 214 -0.91 -4.26 -9.03
C LEU A 214 -0.53 -4.72 -7.62
N ILE A 215 -0.07 -3.78 -6.80
CA ILE A 215 0.02 -3.94 -5.35
C ILE A 215 -1.18 -3.20 -4.76
N SER A 216 -2.01 -3.91 -3.99
CA SER A 216 -3.12 -3.29 -3.27
C SER A 216 -3.44 -4.06 -2.00
N HIS A 217 -3.76 -3.33 -0.94
CA HIS A 217 -4.34 -3.87 0.29
C HIS A 217 -5.88 -4.02 0.24
N ASP A 218 -6.54 -3.49 -0.80
CA ASP A 218 -7.98 -3.65 -1.04
C ASP A 218 -8.23 -4.96 -1.80
N ILE A 219 -8.56 -6.02 -1.06
CA ILE A 219 -8.78 -7.36 -1.63
C ILE A 219 -9.99 -7.41 -2.58
N PRO A 220 -11.16 -6.82 -2.25
CA PRO A 220 -12.27 -6.73 -3.21
C PRO A 220 -11.88 -6.06 -4.54
N PHE A 221 -11.17 -4.94 -4.50
CA PHE A 221 -10.66 -4.27 -5.71
C PHE A 221 -9.66 -5.15 -6.45
N LEU A 222 -8.66 -5.69 -5.76
CA LEU A 222 -7.63 -6.56 -6.33
C LEU A 222 -8.27 -7.74 -7.08
N ASN A 223 -9.15 -8.49 -6.42
CA ASN A 223 -9.83 -9.66 -7.00
C ASN A 223 -10.67 -9.33 -8.23
N SER A 224 -11.21 -8.12 -8.31
CA SER A 224 -12.06 -7.74 -9.43
C SER A 224 -11.28 -7.48 -10.73
N VAL A 225 -9.96 -7.27 -10.66
CA VAL A 225 -9.14 -6.85 -11.82
C VAL A 225 -8.05 -7.86 -12.19
N ILE A 226 -7.57 -8.67 -11.24
CA ILE A 226 -6.47 -9.61 -11.48
C ILE A 226 -6.93 -10.96 -12.04
N ASN A 227 -6.01 -11.67 -12.70
CA ASN A 227 -6.19 -13.07 -13.12
C ASN A 227 -5.06 -13.98 -12.63
N LEU A 228 -4.04 -13.41 -11.99
CA LEU A 228 -2.85 -14.09 -11.53
C LEU A 228 -2.33 -13.44 -10.25
N ILE A 229 -1.77 -14.25 -9.37
CA ILE A 229 -1.14 -13.78 -8.14
C ILE A 229 0.33 -14.17 -8.12
N TYR A 230 1.17 -13.18 -7.86
CA TYR A 230 2.56 -13.38 -7.45
C TYR A 230 2.64 -13.16 -5.94
N HIS A 231 2.84 -14.25 -5.20
CA HIS A 231 2.99 -14.24 -3.76
C HIS A 231 4.47 -14.25 -3.41
N MET A 232 4.91 -13.19 -2.75
CA MET A 232 6.27 -13.05 -2.28
C MET A 232 6.33 -13.39 -0.79
N GLU A 233 7.07 -14.45 -0.49
CA GLU A 233 7.18 -15.06 0.84
C GLU A 233 8.51 -15.83 0.92
N ASN A 234 9.19 -15.76 2.07
CA ASN A 234 10.42 -16.51 2.34
C ASN A 234 11.53 -16.30 1.30
N GLN A 235 11.67 -15.07 0.80
CA GLN A 235 12.66 -14.70 -0.24
C GLN A 235 12.39 -15.31 -1.62
N GLU A 236 11.23 -15.94 -1.81
CA GLU A 236 10.79 -16.50 -3.08
C GLU A 236 9.61 -15.70 -3.66
N LEU A 237 9.40 -15.85 -4.97
CA LEU A 237 8.24 -15.30 -5.68
C LEU A 237 7.46 -16.44 -6.33
N ASN A 238 6.32 -16.77 -5.76
CA ASN A 238 5.51 -17.92 -6.15
C ASN A 238 4.29 -17.49 -6.98
N ARG A 239 4.09 -18.15 -8.13
CA ARG A 239 2.98 -17.88 -9.07
C ARG A 239 1.76 -18.74 -8.78
N TYR A 240 0.59 -18.12 -8.70
CA TYR A 240 -0.71 -18.75 -8.50
C TYR A 240 -1.71 -18.25 -9.55
N ALA A 241 -2.42 -19.16 -10.20
CA ALA A 241 -3.48 -18.82 -11.15
C ALA A 241 -4.80 -18.56 -10.41
N GLY A 242 -5.55 -17.56 -10.88
CA GLY A 242 -6.83 -17.17 -10.29
C GLY A 242 -6.73 -15.93 -9.39
N ASP A 243 -7.77 -15.73 -8.61
CA ASP A 243 -7.93 -14.60 -7.69
C ASP A 243 -7.32 -14.89 -6.30
N TYR A 244 -7.44 -13.93 -5.38
CA TYR A 244 -6.95 -14.03 -4.01
C TYR A 244 -7.61 -15.13 -3.20
N HIS A 245 -8.90 -15.42 -3.44
CA HIS A 245 -9.58 -16.47 -2.71
C HIS A 245 -9.05 -17.85 -3.11
N GLU A 246 -8.86 -18.07 -4.41
CA GLU A 246 -8.26 -19.31 -4.92
C GLU A 246 -6.80 -19.45 -4.48
N PHE A 247 -6.03 -18.35 -4.53
CA PHE A 247 -4.68 -18.31 -3.95
C PHE A 247 -4.69 -18.75 -2.48
N LYS A 248 -5.53 -18.14 -1.64
CA LYS A 248 -5.58 -18.44 -0.20
C LYS A 248 -5.90 -19.91 0.05
N ARG A 249 -6.86 -20.46 -0.69
CA ARG A 249 -7.24 -21.88 -0.62
C ARG A 249 -6.07 -22.80 -0.99
N VAL A 250 -5.39 -22.53 -2.10
CA VAL A 250 -4.27 -23.34 -2.58
C VAL A 250 -3.05 -23.20 -1.66
N HIS A 251 -2.76 -21.99 -1.18
CA HIS A 251 -1.66 -21.71 -0.26
C HIS A 251 -1.85 -22.42 1.08
N GLU A 252 -3.05 -22.34 1.67
CA GLU A 252 -3.36 -23.02 2.92
C GLU A 252 -3.27 -24.54 2.79
N MET A 253 -3.74 -25.10 1.67
CA MET A 253 -3.61 -26.53 1.37
C MET A 253 -2.13 -26.94 1.27
N LYS A 254 -1.29 -26.18 0.56
CA LYS A 254 0.15 -26.44 0.46
C LYS A 254 0.83 -26.35 1.82
N LYS A 255 0.48 -25.35 2.63
CA LYS A 255 1.01 -25.16 3.99
C LYS A 255 0.68 -26.37 4.87
N GLN A 256 -0.57 -26.82 4.90
CA GLN A 256 -0.99 -27.99 5.67
C GLN A 256 -0.28 -29.28 5.20
N GLN A 257 -0.10 -29.45 3.89
CA GLN A 257 0.67 -30.57 3.34
C GLN A 257 2.13 -30.55 3.82
N LEU A 258 2.79 -29.39 3.76
CA LEU A 258 4.16 -29.21 4.21
C LEU A 258 4.30 -29.48 5.72
N GLU A 259 3.42 -28.93 6.54
CA GLU A 259 3.39 -29.19 7.99
C GLU A 259 3.17 -30.67 8.32
N SER A 260 2.29 -31.35 7.58
CA SER A 260 2.05 -32.79 7.76
C SER A 260 3.27 -33.64 7.36
N ALA A 261 3.95 -33.27 6.28
CA ALA A 261 5.17 -33.91 5.81
C ALA A 261 6.32 -33.69 6.81
N PHE A 262 6.47 -32.47 7.31
CA PHE A 262 7.43 -32.13 8.37
C PHE A 262 7.19 -32.96 9.63
N LYS A 263 5.95 -33.04 10.13
CA LYS A 263 5.62 -33.84 11.32
C LYS A 263 5.95 -35.33 11.11
N ARG A 264 5.63 -35.89 9.95
CA ARG A 264 5.98 -37.28 9.59
C ARG A 264 7.48 -37.49 9.54
N GLN A 265 8.22 -36.56 8.93
CA GLN A 265 9.68 -36.64 8.86
C GLN A 265 10.33 -36.54 10.25
N GLN A 266 9.85 -35.64 11.12
CA GLN A 266 10.32 -35.53 12.50
C GLN A 266 10.07 -36.81 13.31
N GLN A 267 8.90 -37.44 13.11
CA GLN A 267 8.62 -38.74 13.72
C GLN A 267 9.57 -39.83 13.20
N GLU A 268 9.78 -39.92 11.88
CA GLU A 268 10.74 -40.86 11.30
C GLU A 268 12.16 -40.63 11.83
N ILE A 269 12.60 -39.38 11.91
CA ILE A 269 13.91 -39.00 12.46
C ILE A 269 14.03 -39.46 13.92
N SER A 270 12.99 -39.23 14.73
CA SER A 270 12.97 -39.67 16.13
C SER A 270 13.09 -41.18 16.24
N GLU A 271 12.32 -41.94 15.48
CA GLU A 271 12.35 -43.41 15.48
C GLU A 271 13.71 -43.97 15.02
N LEU A 272 14.29 -43.37 13.98
CA LEU A 272 15.61 -43.75 13.48
C LEU A 272 16.71 -43.44 14.51
N LYS A 273 16.68 -42.26 15.14
CA LYS A 273 17.64 -41.87 16.19
C LYS A 273 17.55 -42.82 17.40
N ASP A 274 16.34 -43.12 17.84
CA ASP A 274 16.08 -44.07 18.93
C ASP A 274 16.60 -45.47 18.60
N PHE A 275 16.34 -45.95 17.38
CA PHE A 275 16.82 -47.26 16.94
C PHE A 275 18.35 -47.32 16.90
N VAL A 276 19.01 -46.28 16.38
CA VAL A 276 20.47 -46.19 16.36
C VAL A 276 21.00 -46.19 17.79
N ALA A 277 20.47 -45.35 18.68
CA ALA A 277 20.92 -45.24 20.07
C ALA A 277 20.84 -46.58 20.82
N ARG A 278 19.74 -47.33 20.67
CA ARG A 278 19.53 -48.62 21.34
C ARG A 278 20.40 -49.76 20.78
N ASN A 279 20.73 -49.72 19.49
CA ASN A 279 21.34 -50.87 18.78
C ASN A 279 22.82 -50.69 18.40
N LYS A 280 23.41 -49.50 18.62
CA LYS A 280 24.81 -49.19 18.27
C LYS A 280 25.85 -50.00 19.08
N ALA A 281 25.50 -50.41 20.31
CA ALA A 281 26.41 -51.12 21.22
C ALA A 281 26.40 -52.65 21.05
N ARG A 282 25.38 -53.24 20.42
CA ARG A 282 25.24 -54.71 20.26
C ARG A 282 25.85 -55.17 18.93
N VAL A 283 26.75 -56.16 18.97
CA VAL A 283 27.49 -56.67 17.80
C VAL A 283 26.57 -57.18 16.70
N SER A 284 25.47 -57.88 17.04
CA SER A 284 24.51 -58.45 16.08
C SER A 284 23.65 -57.42 15.35
N THR A 285 23.41 -56.24 15.95
CA THR A 285 22.54 -55.19 15.38
C THR A 285 23.30 -53.96 14.88
N ARG A 286 24.64 -53.96 15.01
CA ARG A 286 25.51 -52.84 14.65
C ARG A 286 25.40 -52.44 13.17
N ASN A 287 25.34 -53.41 12.27
CA ASN A 287 25.23 -53.14 10.82
C ASN A 287 23.87 -52.51 10.46
N MET A 288 22.80 -52.92 11.14
CA MET A 288 21.47 -52.30 10.97
C MET A 288 21.44 -50.86 11.49
N ALA A 289 22.05 -50.60 12.65
CA ALA A 289 22.18 -49.25 13.19
C ALA A 289 23.00 -48.34 12.26
N MET A 290 24.11 -48.83 11.70
CA MET A 290 24.94 -48.07 10.74
C MET A 290 24.20 -47.74 9.44
N SER A 291 23.35 -48.65 8.93
CA SER A 291 22.52 -48.40 7.75
C SER A 291 21.48 -47.30 7.99
N ARG A 292 20.81 -47.31 9.15
CA ARG A 292 19.84 -46.28 9.53
C ARG A 292 20.50 -44.93 9.82
N GLN A 293 21.71 -44.92 10.40
CA GLN A 293 22.51 -43.70 10.54
C GLN A 293 22.84 -43.08 9.18
N LYS A 294 23.30 -43.88 8.21
CA LYS A 294 23.54 -43.37 6.84
C LYS A 294 22.28 -42.83 6.16
N LYS A 295 21.09 -43.37 6.49
CA LYS A 295 19.81 -42.84 6.01
C LYS A 295 19.51 -41.48 6.62
N LEU A 296 19.75 -41.32 7.93
CA LEU A 296 19.63 -40.02 8.61
C LEU A 296 20.62 -38.99 8.04
N ASP A 297 21.87 -39.37 7.82
CA ASP A 297 22.93 -38.46 7.33
C ASP A 297 22.69 -37.96 5.90
N LYS A 298 21.84 -38.65 5.11
CA LYS A 298 21.50 -38.32 3.73
C LYS A 298 20.07 -37.79 3.57
N MET A 299 19.34 -37.62 4.67
CA MET A 299 17.95 -37.17 4.61
C MET A 299 17.93 -35.65 4.46
N ASP A 300 17.30 -35.16 3.39
CA ASP A 300 17.05 -33.74 3.21
C ASP A 300 16.00 -33.29 4.23
N MET A 301 16.37 -32.37 5.12
CA MET A 301 15.51 -31.90 6.18
C MET A 301 14.47 -30.94 5.60
N ILE A 302 13.20 -31.21 5.84
CA ILE A 302 12.14 -30.25 5.60
C ILE A 302 12.30 -29.17 6.68
N GLU A 303 12.48 -27.92 6.27
CA GLU A 303 12.46 -26.77 7.16
C GLU A 303 11.10 -26.09 7.04
N LEU A 304 10.46 -25.79 8.18
CA LEU A 304 9.33 -24.89 8.19
C LEU A 304 9.86 -23.46 8.29
N ALA A 305 9.32 -22.57 7.47
CA ALA A 305 9.58 -21.15 7.62
C ALA A 305 9.27 -20.71 9.06
N ALA A 306 10.15 -19.89 9.64
CA ALA A 306 9.94 -19.38 10.99
C ALA A 306 8.60 -18.63 11.03
N GLU A 307 7.69 -19.06 11.91
CA GLU A 307 6.42 -18.33 12.10
C GLU A 307 6.74 -16.90 12.53
N LYS A 308 6.18 -15.94 11.78
CA LYS A 308 6.23 -14.55 12.22
C LYS A 308 5.47 -14.45 13.55
N PRO A 309 6.00 -13.70 14.53
CA PRO A 309 5.28 -13.47 15.76
C PRO A 309 3.92 -12.83 15.42
N LYS A 310 2.84 -13.52 15.79
CA LYS A 310 1.49 -12.99 15.58
C LYS A 310 1.32 -11.73 16.44
N PRO A 311 0.77 -10.65 15.89
CA PRO A 311 0.49 -9.46 16.69
C PRO A 311 -0.55 -9.80 17.76
N GLU A 312 -0.39 -9.22 18.94
CA GLU A 312 -1.33 -9.26 20.04
C GLU A 312 -1.47 -7.85 20.59
N PHE A 313 -2.68 -7.30 20.52
CA PHE A 313 -2.97 -5.93 20.92
C PHE A 313 -3.83 -5.87 22.18
N HIS A 314 -3.34 -5.14 23.18
CA HIS A 314 -4.02 -4.92 24.45
C HIS A 314 -3.78 -3.50 24.94
N PHE A 315 -4.85 -2.69 24.98
CA PHE A 315 -4.78 -1.28 25.39
C PHE A 315 -5.02 -1.15 26.89
N LYS A 316 -4.08 -0.48 27.60
CA LYS A 316 -4.21 -0.21 29.04
C LYS A 316 -5.28 0.84 29.29
N LEU A 317 -6.22 0.51 30.18
CA LEU A 317 -7.29 1.43 30.57
C LEU A 317 -6.79 2.36 31.68
N ALA A 318 -6.86 3.67 31.44
CA ALA A 318 -6.64 4.69 32.47
C ALA A 318 -7.83 4.79 33.44
N ARG A 319 -7.74 5.71 34.41
CA ARG A 319 -8.88 6.05 35.28
C ARG A 319 -10.13 6.41 34.46
N THR A 320 -11.29 6.18 35.05
CA THR A 320 -12.58 6.48 34.40
C THR A 320 -12.71 7.97 34.06
N ALA A 321 -13.04 8.27 32.80
CA ALA A 321 -13.34 9.63 32.33
C ALA A 321 -14.69 10.14 32.87
N GLY A 322 -14.91 11.46 32.77
CA GLY A 322 -16.24 12.06 32.92
C GLY A 322 -17.29 11.44 31.99
N ARG A 323 -18.58 11.71 32.23
CA ARG A 323 -19.66 11.18 31.37
C ARG A 323 -19.56 11.73 29.95
N VAL A 324 -19.33 13.03 29.80
CA VAL A 324 -19.13 13.68 28.51
C VAL A 324 -17.63 13.67 28.22
N ILE A 325 -17.25 13.23 27.02
CA ILE A 325 -15.87 13.22 26.54
C ILE A 325 -15.58 14.53 25.81
N PHE A 326 -16.46 14.93 24.90
CA PHE A 326 -16.45 16.26 24.31
C PHE A 326 -17.86 16.67 23.89
N GLU A 327 -18.07 17.98 23.82
CA GLU A 327 -19.25 18.61 23.24
C GLU A 327 -18.81 19.81 22.40
N THR A 328 -19.37 19.93 21.20
CA THR A 328 -19.08 21.03 20.28
C THR A 328 -20.30 21.93 20.16
N LYS A 329 -20.08 23.24 20.08
CA LYS A 329 -21.12 24.26 19.88
C LYS A 329 -20.79 25.06 18.63
N ASP A 330 -21.65 24.93 17.61
CA ASP A 330 -21.54 25.59 16.31
C ASP A 330 -20.11 25.53 15.72
N LEU A 331 -19.45 24.38 15.88
CA LEU A 331 -18.05 24.21 15.52
C LEU A 331 -17.89 24.23 13.99
N VAL A 332 -17.08 25.14 13.49
CA VAL A 332 -16.69 25.22 12.08
C VAL A 332 -15.21 24.93 11.97
N ILE A 333 -14.88 23.83 11.30
CA ILE A 333 -13.51 23.38 11.10
C ILE A 333 -12.95 23.91 9.78
N GLY A 334 -11.63 24.10 9.71
CA GLY A 334 -10.96 24.55 8.50
C GLY A 334 -9.58 25.14 8.82
N TYR A 335 -8.93 25.65 7.77
CA TYR A 335 -7.65 26.37 7.90
C TYR A 335 -7.89 27.84 7.51
N ASP A 336 -7.90 28.12 6.21
CA ASP A 336 -8.24 29.44 5.67
C ASP A 336 -9.73 29.54 5.32
N GLU A 337 -10.32 28.43 4.87
CA GLU A 337 -11.73 28.33 4.46
C GLU A 337 -12.48 27.29 5.29
N PRO A 338 -13.79 27.50 5.53
CA PRO A 338 -14.62 26.54 6.24
C PRO A 338 -14.76 25.25 5.44
N LEU A 339 -14.45 24.12 6.08
CA LEU A 339 -14.62 22.77 5.54
C LEU A 339 -15.94 22.12 5.99
N SER A 340 -16.59 22.67 7.01
CA SER A 340 -17.86 22.16 7.52
C SER A 340 -18.89 23.27 7.74
N LYS A 341 -20.17 22.90 7.70
CA LYS A 341 -21.26 23.65 8.34
C LYS A 341 -21.08 23.61 9.87
N PRO A 342 -21.74 24.48 10.65
CA PRO A 342 -21.67 24.45 12.11
C PRO A 342 -22.05 23.08 12.69
N LEU A 343 -21.16 22.50 13.48
CA LEU A 343 -21.28 21.16 14.05
C LEU A 343 -21.61 21.22 15.54
N ASN A 344 -22.69 20.54 15.93
CA ASN A 344 -23.11 20.35 17.31
C ASN A 344 -23.06 18.86 17.64
N LEU A 345 -21.85 18.38 17.91
CA LEU A 345 -21.51 16.97 18.15
C LEU A 345 -21.28 16.74 19.64
N LYS A 346 -21.64 15.55 20.12
CA LYS A 346 -21.42 15.16 21.50
C LYS A 346 -21.01 13.70 21.57
N MET A 347 -19.98 13.41 22.34
CA MET A 347 -19.55 12.04 22.64
C MET A 347 -19.57 11.79 24.15
N GLU A 348 -20.22 10.71 24.56
CA GLU A 348 -20.27 10.21 25.93
C GLU A 348 -19.33 9.02 26.13
N ARG A 349 -18.98 8.78 27.39
CA ARG A 349 -18.08 7.69 27.79
C ARG A 349 -18.62 6.32 27.39
N GLY A 350 -17.77 5.51 26.78
CA GLY A 350 -18.10 4.14 26.35
C GLY A 350 -18.65 4.06 24.93
N GLN A 351 -18.91 5.19 24.27
CA GLN A 351 -19.23 5.20 22.84
C GLN A 351 -18.00 4.84 22.00
N LYS A 352 -18.25 4.18 20.87
CA LYS A 352 -17.24 3.91 19.85
C LYS A 352 -17.76 4.52 18.55
N ILE A 353 -17.23 5.67 18.16
CA ILE A 353 -17.74 6.43 17.01
C ILE A 353 -16.77 6.29 15.84
N ALA A 354 -17.32 5.93 14.67
CA ALA A 354 -16.58 5.92 13.42
C ALA A 354 -16.94 7.14 12.55
N LEU A 355 -15.92 7.86 12.09
CA LEU A 355 -16.03 8.94 11.13
C LEU A 355 -15.81 8.37 9.71
N SER A 356 -16.85 8.42 8.87
CA SER A 356 -16.81 7.96 7.48
C SER A 356 -16.95 9.12 6.49
N GLY A 357 -16.63 8.87 5.22
CA GLY A 357 -16.80 9.81 4.10
C GLY A 357 -15.53 9.94 3.25
N ALA A 358 -15.65 10.58 2.08
CA ALA A 358 -14.56 10.77 1.11
C ALA A 358 -13.25 11.38 1.69
N ASN A 359 -12.16 11.24 0.93
CA ASN A 359 -10.87 11.81 1.29
C ASN A 359 -10.87 13.34 1.13
N GLY A 360 -10.19 14.07 2.03
CA GLY A 360 -10.04 15.53 1.92
C GLY A 360 -11.24 16.37 2.38
N ILE A 361 -12.23 15.74 3.03
CA ILE A 361 -13.46 16.38 3.53
C ILE A 361 -13.31 17.00 4.93
N GLY A 362 -12.12 16.87 5.52
CA GLY A 362 -11.79 17.44 6.82
C GLY A 362 -11.95 16.49 8.02
N LYS A 363 -11.97 15.15 7.83
CA LYS A 363 -12.08 14.19 8.96
C LYS A 363 -10.94 14.34 9.98
N THR A 364 -9.69 14.33 9.51
CA THR A 364 -8.50 14.59 10.34
C THR A 364 -8.55 16.00 10.95
N THR A 365 -8.99 17.00 10.19
CA THR A 365 -9.14 18.37 10.68
C THR A 365 -10.19 18.46 11.81
N LEU A 366 -11.30 17.72 11.71
CA LEU A 366 -12.31 17.61 12.74
C LEU A 366 -11.73 16.99 14.01
N LEU A 367 -11.02 15.86 13.86
CA LEU A 367 -10.37 15.20 14.99
C LEU A 367 -9.39 16.13 15.72
N ARG A 368 -8.48 16.76 14.98
CA ARG A 368 -7.49 17.69 15.54
C ARG A 368 -8.13 18.94 16.14
N SER A 369 -9.25 19.40 15.59
CA SER A 369 -10.02 20.51 16.16
C SER A 369 -10.69 20.13 17.48
N ILE A 370 -11.23 18.90 17.58
CA ILE A 370 -11.80 18.38 18.82
C ILE A 370 -10.71 18.20 19.88
N LEU A 371 -9.54 17.71 19.50
CA LEU A 371 -8.39 17.54 20.40
C LEU A 371 -7.72 18.87 20.81
N GLY A 372 -8.07 19.98 20.16
CA GLY A 372 -7.50 21.31 20.42
C GLY A 372 -6.12 21.53 19.78
N GLU A 373 -5.68 20.64 18.88
CA GLU A 373 -4.43 20.80 18.11
C GLU A 373 -4.58 21.83 16.99
N ILE A 374 -5.78 21.94 16.42
CA ILE A 374 -6.13 22.95 15.41
C ILE A 374 -7.20 23.86 15.99
N LYS A 375 -6.99 25.18 15.88
CA LYS A 375 -8.00 26.14 16.29
C LYS A 375 -9.13 26.15 15.25
N PRO A 376 -10.41 25.97 15.65
CA PRO A 376 -11.52 26.08 14.71
C PRO A 376 -11.68 27.51 14.20
N ILE A 377 -12.29 27.64 13.02
CA ILE A 377 -12.60 28.96 12.42
C ILE A 377 -13.64 29.69 13.28
N SER A 378 -14.65 28.97 13.76
CA SER A 378 -15.65 29.49 14.69
C SER A 378 -16.28 28.37 15.53
N GLY A 379 -17.06 28.75 16.55
CA GLY A 379 -17.62 27.83 17.53
C GLY A 379 -16.63 27.45 18.63
N SER A 380 -16.98 26.45 19.43
CA SER A 380 -16.17 26.00 20.56
C SER A 380 -16.22 24.49 20.76
N VAL A 381 -15.16 23.94 21.34
CA VAL A 381 -15.09 22.56 21.83
C VAL A 381 -14.88 22.59 23.34
N GLU A 382 -15.75 21.90 24.06
CA GLU A 382 -15.64 21.67 25.50
C GLU A 382 -15.23 20.21 25.72
N LEU A 383 -14.01 19.99 26.22
CA LEU A 383 -13.53 18.67 26.60
C LEU A 383 -13.99 18.33 28.02
N GLY A 384 -14.30 17.06 28.24
CA GLY A 384 -14.66 16.53 29.55
C GLY A 384 -13.48 16.43 30.51
N ASP A 385 -13.79 16.05 31.75
CA ASP A 385 -12.78 15.87 32.79
C ASP A 385 -12.06 14.51 32.73
N TYR A 386 -10.83 14.50 33.24
CA TYR A 386 -10.02 13.30 33.45
C TYR A 386 -9.72 12.49 32.18
N LEU A 387 -9.66 13.16 31.03
CA LEU A 387 -9.33 12.53 29.75
C LEU A 387 -7.85 12.14 29.72
N HIS A 388 -7.61 10.88 29.40
CA HIS A 388 -6.30 10.32 29.08
C HIS A 388 -6.39 9.82 27.65
N ILE A 389 -6.03 10.71 26.72
CA ILE A 389 -6.20 10.49 25.29
C ILE A 389 -4.97 9.77 24.73
N GLY A 390 -5.21 8.62 24.12
CA GLY A 390 -4.25 7.91 23.31
C GLY A 390 -4.55 8.16 21.83
N TYR A 391 -3.72 8.97 21.17
CA TYR A 391 -3.93 9.33 19.76
C TYR A 391 -2.97 8.55 18.86
N PHE A 392 -3.53 7.79 17.93
CA PHE A 392 -2.83 7.21 16.78
C PHE A 392 -2.92 8.19 15.60
N GLU A 393 -1.89 9.00 15.46
CA GLU A 393 -1.76 9.97 14.36
C GLU A 393 -1.39 9.29 13.05
N GLN A 394 -1.94 9.78 11.94
CA GLN A 394 -1.43 9.48 10.59
C GLN A 394 0.01 10.00 10.47
N GLU A 395 0.88 9.27 9.74
CA GLU A 395 2.35 9.45 9.78
C GLU A 395 2.80 10.92 9.72
N ILE A 396 3.57 11.35 10.74
CA ILE A 396 4.24 12.65 10.74
C ILE A 396 5.57 12.50 10.00
N LYS A 397 5.83 13.33 8.99
CA LYS A 397 7.10 13.41 8.23
C LYS A 397 8.25 14.01 9.06
N THR A 398 8.44 13.56 10.29
CA THR A 398 9.59 13.96 11.10
C THR A 398 10.73 12.98 10.87
N LYS A 399 11.92 13.50 10.53
CA LYS A 399 13.13 12.68 10.46
C LYS A 399 13.41 12.12 11.85
N ASN A 400 13.38 10.80 11.98
CA ASN A 400 13.63 10.09 13.21
C ASN A 400 14.79 9.12 13.00
N ASN A 401 15.96 9.51 13.50
CA ASN A 401 17.17 8.71 13.40
C ASN A 401 17.29 7.62 14.47
N ASN A 402 16.32 7.51 15.40
CA ASN A 402 16.34 6.52 16.46
C ASN A 402 16.06 5.11 15.91
N THR A 403 16.60 4.11 16.60
CA THR A 403 16.16 2.72 16.47
C THR A 403 14.78 2.52 17.10
N CYS A 404 14.07 1.46 16.72
CA CYS A 404 12.73 1.21 17.26
C CYS A 404 12.74 1.01 18.77
N ILE A 405 13.78 0.34 19.29
CA ILE A 405 13.96 0.18 20.74
C ILE A 405 14.18 1.51 21.44
N GLU A 406 15.04 2.39 20.90
CA GLU A 406 15.30 3.72 21.46
C GLU A 406 14.02 4.57 21.44
N GLU A 407 13.26 4.52 20.35
CA GLU A 407 12.02 5.29 20.19
C GLU A 407 10.99 4.95 21.28
N VAL A 408 10.79 3.66 21.56
CA VAL A 408 9.86 3.25 22.63
C VAL A 408 10.48 3.48 24.01
N TRP A 409 11.77 3.23 24.18
CA TRP A 409 12.43 3.40 25.48
C TRP A 409 12.48 4.86 25.93
N ASN A 410 12.69 5.80 25.01
CA ASN A 410 12.67 7.23 25.29
C ASN A 410 11.29 7.70 25.81
N GLU A 411 10.20 7.08 25.33
CA GLU A 411 8.84 7.38 25.80
C GLU A 411 8.47 6.68 27.11
N PHE A 412 9.05 5.49 27.36
CA PHE A 412 8.85 4.72 28.59
C PHE A 412 10.18 4.47 29.32
N PRO A 413 10.83 5.49 29.93
CA PRO A 413 12.13 5.32 30.59
C PRO A 413 12.11 4.34 31.77
N SER A 414 10.92 4.05 32.31
CA SER A 414 10.72 3.06 33.38
C SER A 414 10.89 1.61 32.89
N PHE A 415 10.80 1.37 31.59
CA PHE A 415 10.99 0.03 31.04
C PHE A 415 12.48 -0.29 30.94
N ASN A 416 12.84 -1.53 31.26
CA ASN A 416 14.13 -2.07 30.88
C ASN A 416 14.10 -2.53 29.40
N GLN A 417 15.28 -2.75 28.81
CA GLN A 417 15.35 -3.16 27.41
C GLN A 417 14.62 -4.47 27.08
N ALA A 418 14.52 -5.41 28.03
CA ALA A 418 13.80 -6.67 27.80
C ALA A 418 12.28 -6.42 27.72
N GLU A 419 11.76 -5.52 28.55
CA GLU A 419 10.34 -5.10 28.52
C GLU A 419 10.01 -4.36 27.22
N VAL A 420 10.88 -3.46 26.76
CA VAL A 420 10.70 -2.76 25.47
C VAL A 420 10.71 -3.76 24.30
N ARG A 421 11.68 -4.69 24.29
CA ARG A 421 11.74 -5.75 23.27
C ARG A 421 10.49 -6.62 23.28
N ALA A 422 10.01 -7.02 24.46
CA ALA A 422 8.80 -7.81 24.60
C ALA A 422 7.55 -7.05 24.10
N ALA A 423 7.44 -5.75 24.39
CA ALA A 423 6.33 -4.93 23.93
C ALA A 423 6.32 -4.79 22.39
N LEU A 424 7.47 -4.54 21.77
CA LEU A 424 7.61 -4.47 20.31
C LEU A 424 7.35 -5.84 19.66
N ALA A 425 7.87 -6.92 20.24
CA ALA A 425 7.65 -8.27 19.74
C ALA A 425 6.17 -8.68 19.77
N LYS A 426 5.42 -8.28 20.81
CA LYS A 426 3.95 -8.46 20.87
C LYS A 426 3.23 -7.76 19.74
N CYS A 427 3.78 -6.70 19.18
CA CYS A 427 3.19 -6.02 18.01
C CYS A 427 3.53 -6.72 16.68
N GLY A 428 4.19 -7.89 16.72
CA GLY A 428 4.60 -8.65 15.55
C GLY A 428 5.90 -8.14 14.90
N LEU A 429 6.74 -7.42 15.64
CA LEU A 429 8.07 -7.00 15.17
C LEU A 429 9.13 -8.05 15.50
N THR A 430 10.02 -8.32 14.54
CA THR A 430 11.13 -9.26 14.73
C THR A 430 12.29 -8.58 15.46
N THR A 431 13.23 -9.37 16.00
CA THR A 431 14.47 -8.83 16.60
C THR A 431 15.21 -7.88 15.67
N LYS A 432 15.29 -8.22 14.37
CA LYS A 432 15.92 -7.36 13.36
C LYS A 432 15.21 -6.02 13.23
N HIS A 433 13.87 -6.00 13.25
CA HIS A 433 13.09 -4.76 13.17
C HIS A 433 13.32 -3.88 14.40
N ILE A 434 13.38 -4.50 15.58
CA ILE A 434 13.55 -3.79 16.85
C ILE A 434 14.88 -3.02 16.91
N GLU A 435 15.94 -3.59 16.33
CA GLU A 435 17.27 -2.97 16.28
C GLU A 435 17.47 -2.03 15.09
N SER A 436 16.54 -2.05 14.12
CA SER A 436 16.59 -1.18 12.94
C SER A 436 16.14 0.24 13.27
N LYS A 437 16.61 1.21 12.48
CA LYS A 437 16.13 2.59 12.50
C LYS A 437 14.66 2.66 12.07
N VAL A 438 13.88 3.50 12.76
CA VAL A 438 12.46 3.69 12.45
C VAL A 438 12.28 4.15 11.00
N GLU A 439 13.16 4.99 10.46
CA GLU A 439 13.08 5.46 9.07
C GLU A 439 13.16 4.34 8.02
N VAL A 440 13.93 3.29 8.29
CA VAL A 440 14.18 2.16 7.37
C VAL A 440 13.02 1.16 7.37
N LEU A 441 12.20 1.18 8.42
CA LEU A 441 11.02 0.34 8.49
C LEU A 441 10.00 0.66 7.39
N SER A 442 9.30 -0.36 6.94
CA SER A 442 8.10 -0.21 6.11
C SER A 442 7.00 0.54 6.87
N GLY A 443 6.04 1.14 6.15
CA GLY A 443 4.92 1.85 6.78
C GLY A 443 4.13 1.01 7.78
N GLY A 444 3.96 -0.30 7.51
CA GLY A 444 3.29 -1.22 8.44
C GLY A 444 4.09 -1.51 9.70
N GLU A 445 5.41 -1.62 9.60
CA GLU A 445 6.28 -1.77 10.77
C GLU A 445 6.31 -0.47 11.60
N LYS A 446 6.33 0.71 10.95
CA LYS A 446 6.19 2.01 11.61
C LYS A 446 4.84 2.15 12.33
N ALA A 447 3.77 1.68 11.72
CA ALA A 447 2.45 1.62 12.35
C ALA A 447 2.46 0.71 13.60
N LYS A 448 3.10 -0.46 13.54
CA LYS A 448 3.26 -1.37 14.69
C LYS A 448 4.08 -0.74 15.83
N VAL A 449 5.11 0.05 15.53
CA VAL A 449 5.85 0.82 16.56
C VAL A 449 4.93 1.85 17.23
N ARG A 450 4.13 2.61 16.45
CA ARG A 450 3.15 3.57 17.01
C ARG A 450 2.07 2.88 17.86
N LEU A 451 1.57 1.73 17.41
CA LEU A 451 0.63 0.91 18.20
C LEU A 451 1.27 0.44 19.51
N CYS A 452 2.54 0.01 19.49
CA CYS A 452 3.28 -0.36 20.69
C CYS A 452 3.30 0.78 21.72
N LYS A 453 3.59 2.00 21.27
CA LYS A 453 3.61 3.20 22.12
C LYS A 453 2.21 3.45 22.72
N LEU A 454 1.20 3.44 21.87
CA LEU A 454 -0.20 3.64 22.27
C LEU A 454 -0.70 2.60 23.28
N MET A 455 -0.38 1.31 23.07
CA MET A 455 -0.77 0.23 23.97
C MET A 455 -0.14 0.34 25.36
N ASN A 456 1.09 0.87 25.43
CA ASN A 456 1.81 0.99 26.68
C ASN A 456 1.45 2.24 27.48
N LYS A 457 0.79 3.22 26.84
CA LYS A 457 0.22 4.40 27.47
C LYS A 457 -1.18 4.12 28.00
N GLU A 458 -1.42 4.41 29.28
CA GLU A 458 -2.77 4.33 29.85
C GLU A 458 -3.69 5.35 29.19
N SER A 459 -4.78 4.88 28.61
CA SER A 459 -5.75 5.73 27.92
C SER A 459 -7.17 5.36 28.34
N ASN A 460 -8.10 6.33 28.38
CA ASN A 460 -9.53 6.09 28.54
C ASN A 460 -10.36 6.56 27.32
N VAL A 461 -9.72 7.30 26.42
CA VAL A 461 -10.22 7.65 25.09
C VAL A 461 -9.12 7.30 24.09
N LEU A 462 -9.43 6.40 23.16
CA LEU A 462 -8.55 6.11 22.03
C LEU A 462 -9.05 6.87 20.80
N VAL A 463 -8.12 7.54 20.14
CA VAL A 463 -8.37 8.26 18.89
C VAL A 463 -7.51 7.63 17.80
N PHE A 464 -8.12 7.21 16.70
CA PHE A 464 -7.40 6.64 15.57
C PHE A 464 -7.68 7.42 14.29
N ASP A 465 -6.62 7.86 13.63
CA ASP A 465 -6.67 8.47 12.31
C ASP A 465 -6.12 7.50 11.26
N GLU A 466 -7.03 6.85 10.51
CA GLU A 466 -6.73 5.83 9.50
C GLU A 466 -5.78 4.70 10.00
N PRO A 467 -6.15 3.98 11.07
CA PRO A 467 -5.24 3.02 11.70
C PRO A 467 -4.98 1.77 10.86
N THR A 468 -5.84 1.49 9.88
CA THR A 468 -5.70 0.33 8.99
C THR A 468 -4.70 0.58 7.87
N ASN A 469 -4.34 1.84 7.59
CA ASN A 469 -3.38 2.16 6.55
C ASN A 469 -2.03 1.48 6.84
N HIS A 470 -1.53 0.75 5.85
CA HIS A 470 -0.28 0.00 5.90
C HIS A 470 -0.23 -1.16 6.91
N LEU A 471 -1.31 -1.51 7.62
CA LEU A 471 -1.34 -2.73 8.43
C LEU A 471 -1.60 -3.96 7.55
N ASP A 472 -0.92 -5.07 7.88
CA ASP A 472 -1.22 -6.36 7.28
C ASP A 472 -2.54 -6.94 7.80
N VAL A 473 -3.09 -7.92 7.08
CA VAL A 473 -4.41 -8.50 7.37
C VAL A 473 -4.49 -9.04 8.81
N GLU A 474 -3.42 -9.69 9.29
CA GLU A 474 -3.38 -10.25 10.65
C GLU A 474 -3.41 -9.15 11.72
N ALA A 475 -2.63 -8.07 11.55
CA ALA A 475 -2.66 -6.94 12.46
C ALA A 475 -3.98 -6.17 12.40
N LYS A 476 -4.63 -6.04 11.23
CA LYS A 476 -5.96 -5.42 11.11
C LYS A 476 -7.01 -6.19 11.93
N GLU A 477 -7.07 -7.51 11.78
CA GLU A 477 -8.00 -8.36 12.51
C GLU A 477 -7.74 -8.32 14.02
N GLU A 478 -6.47 -8.36 14.43
CA GLU A 478 -6.12 -8.26 15.84
C GLU A 478 -6.45 -6.88 16.44
N LEU A 479 -6.25 -5.80 15.68
CA LEU A 479 -6.63 -4.46 16.11
C LEU A 479 -8.15 -4.34 16.26
N LYS A 480 -8.90 -4.88 15.29
CA LYS A 480 -10.36 -4.96 15.35
C LYS A 480 -10.82 -5.71 16.61
N ARG A 481 -10.21 -6.85 16.93
CA ARG A 481 -10.48 -7.61 18.17
C ARG A 481 -10.18 -6.78 19.42
N ALA A 482 -9.00 -6.17 19.49
CA ALA A 482 -8.59 -5.35 20.64
C ALA A 482 -9.51 -4.14 20.86
N LEU A 483 -9.96 -3.48 19.79
CA LEU A 483 -10.91 -2.37 19.86
C LEU A 483 -12.30 -2.83 20.30
N LYS A 484 -12.76 -4.02 19.92
CA LYS A 484 -14.02 -4.61 20.42
C LYS A 484 -13.95 -4.82 21.94
N GLU A 485 -12.85 -5.38 22.45
CA GLU A 485 -12.66 -5.65 23.88
C GLU A 485 -12.39 -4.41 24.74
N TYR A 486 -11.84 -3.36 24.14
CA TYR A 486 -11.53 -2.13 24.86
C TYR A 486 -12.80 -1.50 25.47
N LYS A 487 -12.76 -1.26 26.79
CA LYS A 487 -13.88 -0.75 27.59
C LYS A 487 -13.96 0.78 27.65
N GLY A 488 -12.93 1.47 27.17
CA GLY A 488 -12.93 2.93 27.07
C GLY A 488 -13.71 3.42 25.85
N THR A 489 -13.62 4.71 25.60
CA THR A 489 -14.24 5.35 24.44
C THR A 489 -13.30 5.25 23.23
N VAL A 490 -13.84 5.06 22.02
CA VAL A 490 -13.06 5.04 20.78
C VAL A 490 -13.64 6.06 19.80
N LEU A 491 -12.77 6.87 19.20
CA LEU A 491 -13.10 7.71 18.06
C LEU A 491 -12.16 7.33 16.91
N LEU A 492 -12.70 6.79 15.83
CA LEU A 492 -11.88 6.24 14.73
C LEU A 492 -12.27 6.88 13.39
N ILE A 493 -11.27 7.20 12.58
CA ILE A 493 -11.43 7.50 11.15
C ILE A 493 -10.98 6.27 10.38
N SER A 494 -11.82 5.77 9.47
CA SER A 494 -11.45 4.67 8.58
C SER A 494 -12.28 4.69 7.30
N HIS A 495 -11.64 4.38 6.18
CA HIS A 495 -12.29 4.16 4.89
C HIS A 495 -12.81 2.73 4.66
N GLU A 496 -12.56 1.80 5.58
CA GLU A 496 -12.87 0.37 5.42
C GLU A 496 -14.10 -0.03 6.26
N PRO A 497 -15.31 -0.16 5.68
CA PRO A 497 -16.52 -0.51 6.44
C PRO A 497 -16.39 -1.82 7.20
N GLU A 498 -15.76 -2.83 6.59
CA GLU A 498 -15.53 -4.13 7.21
C GLU A 498 -14.71 -4.05 8.51
N PHE A 499 -13.86 -3.03 8.65
CA PHE A 499 -13.05 -2.83 9.84
C PHE A 499 -13.87 -2.22 10.98
N TYR A 500 -14.56 -1.09 10.73
CA TYR A 500 -15.19 -0.31 11.78
C TYR A 500 -16.62 -0.72 12.12
N GLN A 501 -17.36 -1.35 11.21
CA GLN A 501 -18.79 -1.65 11.42
C GLN A 501 -19.03 -2.54 12.64
N ASP A 502 -18.15 -3.50 12.92
CA ASP A 502 -18.29 -4.34 14.10
C ASP A 502 -17.72 -3.72 15.40
N VAL A 503 -17.04 -2.59 15.29
CA VAL A 503 -16.38 -1.90 16.42
C VAL A 503 -17.23 -0.72 16.88
N ALA A 504 -17.77 0.03 15.93
CA ALA A 504 -18.48 1.28 16.17
C ALA A 504 -19.90 1.04 16.70
N THR A 505 -20.26 1.77 17.75
CA THR A 505 -21.64 1.90 18.21
C THR A 505 -22.44 2.90 17.39
N GLU A 506 -21.75 3.86 16.76
CA GLU A 506 -22.35 4.93 15.95
C GLU A 506 -21.41 5.31 14.81
N VAL A 507 -21.98 5.66 13.65
CA VAL A 507 -21.22 6.09 12.46
C VAL A 507 -21.65 7.49 12.07
N TRP A 508 -20.68 8.38 11.95
CA TRP A 508 -20.84 9.77 11.58
C TRP A 508 -20.36 9.95 10.13
N ASN A 509 -21.30 10.07 9.19
CA ASN A 509 -20.96 10.39 7.81
C ASN A 509 -20.65 11.88 7.67
N CYS A 510 -19.38 12.19 7.44
CA CYS A 510 -18.87 13.54 7.32
C CYS A 510 -19.31 14.27 6.05
N GLU A 511 -19.83 13.55 5.05
CA GLU A 511 -20.37 14.13 3.81
C GLU A 511 -21.64 14.95 4.08
N ASN A 512 -22.37 14.66 5.15
CA ASN A 512 -23.61 15.36 5.49
C ASN A 512 -23.39 16.83 5.88
N TRP A 513 -22.17 17.17 6.30
CA TRP A 513 -21.86 18.50 6.84
C TRP A 513 -20.69 19.20 6.16
N THR A 514 -20.04 18.56 5.18
CA THR A 514 -18.99 19.23 4.41
C THR A 514 -19.56 20.44 3.64
N THR A 515 -18.73 21.46 3.48
CA THR A 515 -18.99 22.58 2.56
C THR A 515 -18.40 22.35 1.18
N LYS A 516 -17.51 21.36 1.03
CA LYS A 516 -17.00 20.93 -0.28
C LYS A 516 -18.11 20.19 -1.02
N LEU A 517 -18.48 20.69 -2.19
CA LEU A 517 -19.34 19.97 -3.13
C LEU A 517 -18.54 18.79 -3.69
N PHE A 518 -19.18 17.61 -3.70
CA PHE A 518 -18.73 16.43 -4.45
C PHE A 518 -19.56 16.29 -5.71
#